data_AF-A0A932RJN2-F1
#
_entry.id   AF-A0A932RJN2-F1
#
_cell.length_a   1.000
_cell.length_b   1.000
_cell.length_c   1.000
_cell.angle_alpha   90.00
_cell.angle_beta   90.00
_cell.angle_gamma   90.00
#
_symmetry.space_group_name_H-M   'P 1'
#
loop_
_entity.id
_entity.type
_entity.pdbx_description
1 polymer ?
#
loop_
_entity_poly.entity_id
_entity_poly.type
_entity_poly.pdbx_seq_one_letter_code
_entity_poly.pdbx_strand_id
1 'polypeptide(L)' 'MKQEKGKRSRIPEFARKAEKALKEAVAEVVREHQASGQPLAVWKDGRAVWLSADTLLEKAPIKHGKKKG' A
#
# COMPACT_ATOMS: atom_id res chain seq x y z
N MET A 1 -37.01 -12.43 -17.66
CA MET A 1 -35.65 -12.97 -17.92
C MET A 1 -34.77 -11.78 -18.28
N LYS A 2 -33.54 -11.54 -17.82
CA LYS A 2 -32.49 -12.26 -17.08
C LYS A 2 -31.64 -11.14 -16.46
N GLN A 3 -31.18 -11.32 -15.24
CA GLN A 3 -30.26 -10.37 -14.58
C GLN A 3 -28.95 -10.32 -15.37
N GLU A 4 -28.56 -9.15 -15.87
CA GLU A 4 -27.20 -8.91 -16.39
C GLU A 4 -26.23 -8.94 -15.21
N LYS A 5 -25.69 -10.13 -14.94
CA LYS A 5 -24.67 -10.35 -13.93
C LYS A 5 -23.44 -9.51 -14.29
N GLY A 6 -23.25 -8.42 -13.55
CA GLY A 6 -22.13 -7.49 -13.72
C GLY A 6 -20.81 -8.22 -13.93
N LYS A 7 -20.10 -7.86 -15.01
CA LYS A 7 -18.76 -8.37 -15.31
C LYS A 7 -17.85 -8.03 -14.13
N ARG A 8 -17.60 -9.00 -13.25
CA ARG A 8 -16.48 -8.93 -12.29
C ARG A 8 -15.22 -8.78 -13.14
N SER A 9 -14.70 -7.56 -13.23
CA SER A 9 -13.48 -7.28 -13.99
C SER A 9 -12.36 -8.13 -13.38
N ARG A 10 -11.98 -9.20 -14.07
CA ARG A 10 -10.85 -10.02 -13.65
C ARG A 10 -9.62 -9.13 -13.71
N ILE A 11 -8.96 -8.93 -12.56
CA ILE A 11 -7.67 -8.24 -12.53
C ILE A 11 -6.72 -9.04 -13.44
N PRO A 12 -6.11 -8.42 -14.47
CA PRO A 12 -5.17 -9.11 -15.34
C PRO A 12 -4.04 -9.76 -14.54
N GLU A 13 -3.56 -10.93 -14.98
CA GLU A 13 -2.52 -11.68 -14.27
C GLU A 13 -1.23 -10.87 -14.11
N PHE A 14 -0.86 -10.12 -15.14
CA PHE A 14 0.23 -9.14 -15.09
C PHE A 14 0.06 -8.11 -13.97
N ALA A 15 -1.14 -7.56 -13.77
CA ALA A 15 -1.38 -6.56 -12.73
C ALA A 15 -1.19 -7.15 -11.32
N ARG A 16 -1.55 -8.42 -11.10
CA ARG A 16 -1.30 -9.11 -9.82
C ARG A 16 0.19 -9.32 -9.57
N LYS A 17 0.94 -9.68 -10.62
CA LYS A 17 2.41 -9.80 -10.56
C LYS A 17 3.07 -8.46 -10.28
N ALA A 18 2.64 -7.40 -10.96
CA ALA A 18 3.15 -6.05 -10.75
C ALA A 18 2.89 -5.55 -9.32
N GLU A 19 1.67 -5.76 -8.79
CA GLU A 19 1.34 -5.44 -7.40
C GLU A 19 2.23 -6.20 -6.41
N LYS A 20 2.47 -7.49 -6.65
CA LYS A 20 3.35 -8.30 -5.81
C LYS A 20 4.79 -7.77 -5.82
N ALA A 21 5.35 -7.56 -7.01
CA ALA A 21 6.71 -7.05 -7.17
C ALA A 21 6.89 -5.67 -6.49
N LEU A 22 5.89 -4.79 -6.62
CA LEU A 22 5.90 -3.50 -5.94
C LEU A 22 5.91 -3.65 -4.42
N LYS A 23 5.07 -4.54 -3.85
CA LYS A 23 5.04 -4.79 -2.41
C LYS A 23 6.37 -5.33 -1.89
N GLU A 24 6.99 -6.23 -2.63
CA GLU A 24 8.29 -6.81 -2.28
C GLU A 24 9.39 -5.75 -2.28
N ALA A 25 9.47 -4.93 -3.34
CA ALA A 25 10.44 -3.83 -3.42
C ALA A 25 10.25 -2.80 -2.30
N VAL A 26 9.01 -2.41 -1.99
CA VAL A 26 8.72 -1.48 -0.88
C VAL A 26 9.13 -2.08 0.46
N ALA A 27 8.88 -3.37 0.69
CA ALA A 27 9.26 -4.04 1.93
C ALA A 27 10.79 -4.07 2.12
N GLU A 28 11.55 -4.25 1.05
CA GLU A 28 13.01 -4.21 1.07
C GLU A 28 13.53 -2.82 1.47
N VAL A 29 13.04 -1.77 0.82
CA VAL A 29 13.43 -0.38 1.14
C VAL A 29 13.10 -0.02 2.59
N VAL A 30 11.93 -0.42 3.09
CA VAL A 30 11.54 -0.22 4.49
C VAL A 30 12.52 -0.90 5.44
N ARG A 31 12.89 -2.16 5.16
CA ARG A 31 13.85 -2.91 5.99
C ARG A 31 15.24 -2.28 5.99
N GLU A 32 15.70 -1.79 4.83
CA GLU A 32 16.99 -1.11 4.72
C GLU A 32 17.03 0.17 5.55
N HIS A 33 16.01 1.03 5.44
CA HIS A 33 15.92 2.27 6.20
C HIS A 33 15.79 2.02 7.71
N GLN A 34 15.08 0.95 8.09
CA GLN A 34 15.03 0.50 9.49
C GLN A 34 16.41 0.08 9.99
N ALA A 35 17.14 -0.71 9.23
CA ALA A 35 18.47 -1.19 9.60
C ALA A 35 19.51 -0.06 9.68
N SER A 36 19.39 0.95 8.80
CA SER A 36 20.29 2.12 8.78
C SER A 36 19.88 3.22 9.75
N GLY A 37 18.72 3.11 10.40
CA GLY A 37 18.16 4.16 11.26
C GLY A 37 17.74 5.42 10.50
N GLN A 38 17.58 5.33 9.17
CA GLN A 38 17.23 6.46 8.34
C GLN A 38 15.71 6.66 8.28
N PRO A 39 15.21 7.90 8.34
CA PRO A 39 13.80 8.18 8.18
C PRO A 39 13.35 8.00 6.72
N LEU A 40 12.09 7.62 6.52
CA LEU A 40 11.46 7.47 5.20
C LEU A 40 10.40 8.54 4.98
N ALA A 41 10.42 9.24 3.85
CA ALA A 41 9.34 10.13 3.46
C ALA A 41 8.23 9.35 2.75
N VAL A 42 6.99 9.51 3.19
CA VAL A 42 5.79 8.94 2.56
C VAL A 42 4.81 10.03 2.16
N TRP A 43 4.10 9.82 1.06
CA TRP A 43 2.98 10.67 0.69
C TRP A 43 1.71 10.21 1.41
N LYS A 44 1.11 11.07 2.22
CA LYS A 44 -0.10 10.76 2.97
C LYS A 44 -0.99 12.01 3.03
N ASP A 45 -2.27 11.84 2.70
CA ASP A 45 -3.28 12.90 2.79
C ASP A 45 -2.89 14.20 2.04
N GLY A 46 -2.27 14.04 0.86
CA GLY A 46 -1.89 15.19 0.01
C GLY A 46 -0.62 15.92 0.44
N ARG A 47 0.16 15.37 1.38
CA ARG A 47 1.44 15.94 1.82
C ARG A 47 2.51 14.89 2.04
N ALA A 48 3.77 15.31 2.01
CA ALA A 48 4.89 14.48 2.44
C ALA A 48 4.95 14.43 3.98
N VAL A 49 5.12 13.24 4.54
CA VAL A 49 5.25 12.96 5.97
C VAL A 49 6.49 12.10 6.19
N TRP A 50 7.32 12.46 7.16
CA TRP A 50 8.48 11.65 7.56
C TRP A 50 8.07 10.60 8.58
N LEU A 51 8.50 9.36 8.36
CA LEU A 51 8.39 8.25 9.30
C LEU A 51 9.79 7.94 9.82
N SER A 52 9.96 7.88 11.14
CA SER A 52 11.20 7.39 11.73
C SER A 52 11.30 5.87 11.55
N ALA A 53 12.54 5.36 11.61
CA ALA A 53 12.81 3.92 11.57
C ALA A 53 11.97 3.12 12.59
N ASP A 54 11.75 3.69 13.78
CA ASP A 54 10.98 3.06 14.86
C ASP A 54 9.47 3.02 14.59
N THR A 55 8.90 4.06 13.98
CA THR A 55 7.45 4.14 13.68
C THR A 55 7.04 3.16 12.57
N LEU A 56 7.96 2.75 11.71
CA LEU A 56 7.71 1.74 10.67
C LEU A 56 7.36 0.34 11.24
N LEU A 57 7.51 0.11 12.56
CA LEU A 57 7.13 -1.14 13.24
C LEU A 57 5.63 -1.26 13.53
N GLU A 58 4.90 -0.15 13.66
CA GLU A 58 3.45 -0.21 13.86
C GLU A 58 2.79 -0.55 12.52
N LYS A 59 2.32 -1.80 12.41
CA LYS A 59 1.45 -2.27 11.33
C LYS A 59 0.32 -1.27 11.12
N ALA A 60 0.46 -0.33 10.18
CA ALA A 60 -0.58 0.62 9.89
C ALA A 60 -1.80 -0.17 9.39
N PRO A 61 -2.93 -0.20 10.12
CA PRO A 61 -4.17 -0.66 9.50
C PRO A 61 -4.51 0.42 8.49
N ILE A 62 -4.41 0.09 7.20
CA ILE A 62 -5.01 0.92 6.14
C ILE A 62 -6.53 0.86 6.34
N LYS A 63 -7.05 1.67 7.27
CA LYS A 63 -8.49 1.91 7.43
C LYS A 63 -8.93 2.64 6.17
N HIS A 64 -9.52 1.89 5.24
CA HIS A 64 -10.27 2.48 4.15
C HIS A 64 -11.39 3.33 4.76
N GLY A 65 -11.23 4.65 4.71
CA GLY A 65 -12.23 5.59 5.17
C GLY A 65 -13.50 5.42 4.34
N LYS A 66 -14.49 4.72 4.88
CA LYS A 66 -15.87 4.76 4.39
C LYS A 66 -16.36 6.19 4.59
N LYS A 67 -16.40 6.99 3.52
CA LYS A 67 -17.11 8.26 3.50
C LYS A 67 -18.61 7.92 3.58
N LYS A 68 -19.21 8.03 4.76
CA LYS A 68 -20.67 7.98 4.92
C LYS A 68 -21.22 9.35 4.51
N GLY A 69 -22.05 9.36 3.47
CA GLY A 69 -23.07 10.40 3.30
C GLY A 69 -24.30 10.08 4.14
#